data_AF-A0A423JUY7-F1
#
_entry.id   AF-A0A423JUY7-F1
#
_cell.length_a   1.000
_cell.length_b   1.000
_cell.length_c   1.000
_cell.angle_alpha   90.00
_cell.angle_beta   90.00
_cell.angle_gamma   90.00
#
_symmetry.space_group_name_H-M   'P 1'
#
loop_
_entity.id
_entity.type
_entity.pdbx_description
1 polymer ?
#
loop_
_entity_poly.entity_id
_entity_poly.type
_entity_poly.pdbx_seq_one_letter_code
_entity_poly.pdbx_strand_id
1 'polypeptide(L)'
;MALYGDGEESSPPRTFKVEAAIQPTITTVVDTLGNSIGNGGSTLQGTVAISGNAPGNTQVDLYDSNSFLKSVTVSSGSWSLPQTKFDIGSHAITAHSTNGTGLTSPERRFTINAALTRDFTNFDNQNWNGWTPGAGAPAGDLTLRNDSGNWRLNNYTHTHRSSGVIIQKTLTNLLPNRQYRFSLKIARYDGRNAVPSISIRAAGTTIGGPLSITSMSWVTLAGTFTASNTQMLLEVFSHVATGGGNDYEMDDLEIVPV
;
A
#
# COMPACT_ATOMS: atom_id res chain seq x y z
N MET A 1 -43.81 -10.11 -70.97
CA MET A 1 -42.81 -10.79 -70.13
C MET A 1 -41.49 -10.07 -70.36
N ALA A 2 -40.89 -9.48 -69.33
CA ALA A 2 -39.57 -8.86 -69.48
C ALA A 2 -38.51 -9.94 -69.24
N LEU A 3 -37.65 -10.18 -70.25
CA LEU A 3 -36.44 -11.00 -70.11
C LEU A 3 -35.37 -10.15 -69.40
N TYR A 4 -35.05 -10.48 -68.16
CA TYR A 4 -33.87 -9.94 -67.48
C TYR A 4 -32.69 -10.84 -67.88
N GLY A 5 -31.72 -10.24 -68.58
CA GLY A 5 -30.55 -10.92 -69.13
C GLY A 5 -29.60 -11.47 -68.07
N ASP A 6 -28.85 -12.47 -68.51
CA ASP A 6 -27.88 -13.24 -67.76
C ASP A 6 -26.71 -12.37 -67.29
N GLY A 7 -26.48 -12.29 -65.98
CA GLY A 7 -25.14 -12.09 -65.40
C GLY A 7 -24.33 -10.89 -65.90
N GLU A 8 -24.94 -9.72 -66.11
CA GLU A 8 -24.22 -8.47 -66.42
C GLU A 8 -23.16 -8.16 -65.34
N GLU A 9 -21.91 -8.54 -65.61
CA GLU A 9 -20.75 -8.11 -64.84
C GLU A 9 -20.38 -6.67 -65.24
N SER A 10 -20.19 -5.79 -64.24
CA SER A 10 -19.70 -4.44 -64.54
C SER A 10 -18.30 -4.51 -65.13
N SER A 11 -18.10 -3.96 -66.33
CA SER A 11 -16.79 -3.78 -66.95
C SER A 11 -16.42 -2.29 -67.01
N PRO A 12 -15.33 -1.84 -66.36
CA PRO A 12 -14.39 -2.65 -65.59
C PRO A 12 -14.95 -3.09 -64.22
N PRO A 13 -14.38 -4.14 -63.59
CA PRO A 13 -14.78 -4.59 -62.26
C PRO A 13 -14.68 -3.48 -61.22
N ARG A 14 -15.69 -3.37 -60.36
CA ARG A 14 -15.60 -2.53 -59.16
C ARG A 14 -14.74 -3.24 -58.12
N THR A 15 -13.50 -2.79 -57.94
CA THR A 15 -12.66 -3.22 -56.83
C THR A 15 -12.99 -2.41 -55.58
N PHE A 16 -13.35 -3.09 -54.49
CA PHE A 16 -13.43 -2.50 -53.17
C PHE A 16 -12.24 -2.98 -52.33
N LYS A 17 -11.59 -2.06 -51.62
CA LYS A 17 -10.55 -2.39 -50.65
C LYS A 17 -11.22 -2.52 -49.28
N VAL A 18 -11.20 -3.72 -48.71
CA VAL A 18 -11.61 -3.95 -47.32
C VAL A 18 -10.37 -3.77 -46.45
N GLU A 19 -10.37 -2.76 -45.59
CA GLU A 19 -9.30 -2.57 -44.61
C GLU A 19 -9.57 -3.39 -43.36
N ALA A 20 -8.50 -3.87 -42.70
CA ALA A 20 -8.64 -4.65 -41.48
C ALA A 20 -9.25 -3.78 -40.37
N ALA A 21 -10.26 -4.32 -39.68
CA ALA A 21 -10.87 -3.66 -38.54
C ALA A 21 -9.84 -3.48 -37.41
N ILE A 22 -9.69 -2.25 -36.93
CA ILE A 22 -8.77 -1.92 -35.83
C ILE A 22 -9.48 -2.20 -34.49
N GLN A 23 -8.88 -3.10 -33.71
CA GLN A 23 -9.33 -3.41 -32.35
C GLN A 23 -8.92 -2.28 -31.38
N PRO A 24 -9.79 -1.89 -30.43
CA PRO A 24 -9.36 -1.01 -29.36
C PRO A 24 -8.29 -1.67 -28.46
N THR A 25 -7.49 -0.86 -27.81
CA THR A 25 -6.41 -1.31 -26.91
C THR A 25 -6.46 -0.53 -25.60
N ILE A 26 -5.97 -1.15 -24.53
CA ILE A 26 -5.69 -0.48 -23.25
C ILE A 26 -4.18 -0.43 -23.11
N THR A 27 -3.61 0.76 -23.22
CA THR A 27 -2.15 0.97 -23.27
C THR A 27 -1.57 1.19 -21.89
N THR A 28 -2.22 2.00 -21.05
CA THR A 28 -1.73 2.30 -19.70
C THR A 28 -2.81 2.20 -18.64
N VAL A 29 -2.37 1.75 -17.47
CA VAL A 29 -3.07 1.90 -16.20
C VAL A 29 -2.05 2.54 -15.27
N VAL A 30 -2.41 3.66 -14.65
CA VAL A 30 -1.50 4.48 -13.84
C VAL A 30 -2.18 4.83 -12.53
N ASP A 31 -1.49 4.69 -11.41
CA ASP A 31 -2.03 5.10 -10.11
C ASP A 31 -1.98 6.63 -9.90
N THR A 32 -2.55 7.12 -8.81
CA THR A 32 -2.57 8.57 -8.48
C THR A 32 -1.19 9.16 -8.19
N LEU A 33 -0.16 8.33 -8.00
CA LEU A 33 1.23 8.77 -7.81
C LEU A 33 1.99 8.82 -9.15
N GLY A 34 1.36 8.43 -10.25
CA GLY A 34 1.99 8.37 -11.58
C GLY A 34 2.72 7.07 -11.87
N ASN A 35 2.60 6.04 -11.02
CA ASN A 35 3.24 4.75 -11.26
C ASN A 35 2.43 3.92 -12.25
N SER A 36 3.11 3.35 -13.25
CA SER A 36 2.46 2.42 -14.17
C SER A 36 2.18 1.08 -13.50
N ILE A 37 0.95 0.60 -13.64
CA ILE A 37 0.51 -0.71 -13.17
C ILE A 37 0.54 -1.67 -14.36
N GLY A 38 1.52 -2.57 -14.42
CA GLY A 38 1.66 -3.59 -15.47
C GLY A 38 0.47 -4.56 -15.57
N ASN A 39 0.39 -5.40 -16.62
CA ASN A 39 -0.70 -6.38 -16.73
C ASN A 39 -0.56 -7.44 -15.65
N GLY A 40 -1.59 -7.60 -14.82
CA GLY A 40 -1.54 -8.39 -13.58
C GLY A 40 -0.81 -7.70 -12.43
N GLY A 41 -0.46 -6.42 -12.57
CA GLY A 41 0.17 -5.62 -11.51
C GLY A 41 -0.80 -5.21 -10.40
N SER A 42 -0.30 -4.54 -9.37
CA SER A 42 -1.12 -4.07 -8.25
C SER A 42 -0.72 -2.67 -7.76
N THR A 43 -1.62 -2.02 -7.04
CA THR A 43 -1.38 -0.76 -6.33
C THR A 43 -2.15 -0.73 -5.01
N LEU A 44 -1.75 0.15 -4.10
CA LEU A 44 -2.52 0.48 -2.88
C LEU A 44 -3.46 1.67 -3.12
N GLN A 45 -3.32 2.37 -4.25
CA GLN A 45 -4.16 3.51 -4.59
C GLN A 45 -5.50 3.01 -5.14
N GLY A 46 -6.60 3.32 -4.47
CA GLY A 46 -7.95 2.94 -4.93
C GLY A 46 -8.46 3.69 -6.16
N THR A 47 -7.65 4.60 -6.73
CA THR A 47 -8.00 5.37 -7.92
C THR A 47 -6.91 5.21 -8.97
N VAL A 48 -7.31 4.94 -10.21
CA VAL A 48 -6.38 4.79 -11.34
C VAL A 48 -6.85 5.60 -12.56
N ALA A 49 -5.89 5.97 -13.39
CA ALA A 49 -6.08 6.48 -14.74
C ALA A 49 -5.92 5.34 -15.75
N ILE A 50 -6.79 5.25 -16.74
CA ILE A 50 -6.73 4.24 -17.81
C ILE A 50 -6.68 4.97 -19.15
N SER A 51 -5.78 4.56 -20.05
CA SER A 51 -5.76 5.10 -21.41
C SER A 51 -5.56 4.01 -22.45
N GLY A 52 -5.90 4.34 -23.69
CA GLY A 52 -5.86 3.38 -24.77
C GLY A 52 -6.03 4.03 -26.14
N ASN A 53 -6.09 3.18 -27.16
CA ASN A 53 -6.31 3.58 -28.55
C ASN A 53 -7.54 2.90 -29.13
N ALA A 54 -8.18 3.58 -30.07
CA ALA A 54 -9.21 3.03 -30.95
C ALA A 54 -9.32 3.94 -32.19
N PRO A 55 -10.03 3.56 -33.26
CA PRO A 55 -10.23 4.46 -34.40
C PRO A 55 -10.79 5.82 -33.98
N GLY A 56 -10.32 6.90 -34.61
CA GLY A 56 -10.85 8.25 -34.37
C GLY A 56 -12.32 8.38 -34.80
N ASN A 57 -13.01 9.35 -34.20
CA ASN A 57 -14.45 9.56 -34.32
C ASN A 57 -15.30 8.34 -33.92
N THR A 58 -14.82 7.53 -32.96
CA THR A 58 -15.58 6.40 -32.41
C THR A 58 -15.87 6.58 -30.92
N GLN A 59 -16.62 5.64 -30.36
CA GLN A 59 -17.00 5.51 -28.97
C GLN A 59 -16.55 4.14 -28.47
N VAL A 60 -16.01 4.14 -27.26
CA VAL A 60 -15.52 2.95 -26.57
C VAL A 60 -16.22 2.85 -25.22
N ASP A 61 -16.88 1.74 -24.99
CA ASP A 61 -17.45 1.37 -23.70
C ASP A 61 -16.45 0.54 -22.90
N LEU A 62 -16.13 1.02 -21.71
CA LEU A 62 -15.21 0.36 -20.78
C LEU A 62 -16.01 -0.46 -19.77
N TYR A 63 -15.56 -1.69 -19.55
CA TYR A 63 -16.11 -2.60 -18.58
C TYR A 63 -15.03 -3.06 -17.62
N ASP A 64 -15.39 -3.26 -16.35
CA ASP A 64 -14.62 -4.05 -15.40
C ASP A 64 -15.30 -5.41 -15.24
N SER A 65 -14.64 -6.43 -15.76
CA SER A 65 -15.24 -7.74 -15.98
C SER A 65 -16.53 -7.59 -16.82
N ASN A 66 -17.70 -7.77 -16.20
CA ASN A 66 -19.00 -7.61 -16.87
C ASN A 66 -19.74 -6.32 -16.48
N SER A 67 -19.16 -5.51 -15.58
CA SER A 67 -19.79 -4.29 -15.08
C SER A 67 -19.39 -3.10 -15.94
N PHE A 68 -20.38 -2.39 -16.49
CA PHE A 68 -20.12 -1.17 -17.24
C PHE A 68 -19.51 -0.09 -16.34
N LEU A 69 -18.39 0.48 -16.76
CA LEU A 69 -17.73 1.59 -16.08
C LEU A 69 -18.13 2.94 -16.69
N LYS A 70 -17.81 3.11 -17.98
CA LYS A 70 -17.92 4.41 -18.65
C LYS A 70 -17.84 4.26 -20.16
N SER A 71 -18.50 5.16 -20.87
CA SER A 71 -18.32 5.35 -22.32
C SER A 71 -17.42 6.56 -22.58
N VAL A 72 -16.45 6.41 -23.49
CA VAL A 72 -15.45 7.43 -23.84
C VAL A 72 -15.44 7.66 -25.35
N THR A 73 -15.48 8.93 -25.76
CA THR A 73 -15.33 9.34 -27.16
C THR A 73 -13.86 9.38 -27.55
N VAL A 74 -13.54 8.83 -28.72
CA VAL A 74 -12.19 8.78 -29.28
C VAL A 74 -12.10 9.78 -30.42
N SER A 75 -11.53 10.96 -30.18
CA SER A 75 -11.49 12.01 -31.21
C SER A 75 -10.45 11.72 -32.30
N SER A 76 -9.21 11.41 -31.92
CA SER A 76 -8.07 11.37 -32.85
C SER A 76 -7.19 10.12 -32.71
N GLY A 77 -7.77 9.00 -32.26
CA GLY A 77 -7.08 7.71 -32.20
C GLY A 77 -6.73 7.22 -30.78
N SER A 78 -6.81 8.12 -29.79
CA SER A 78 -6.53 7.80 -28.39
C SER A 78 -7.67 8.28 -27.48
N TRP A 79 -7.82 7.61 -26.35
CA TRP A 79 -8.82 7.92 -25.33
C TRP A 79 -8.23 7.78 -23.93
N SER A 80 -8.84 8.47 -22.97
CA SER A 80 -8.44 8.39 -21.57
C SER A 80 -9.64 8.44 -20.63
N LEU A 81 -9.50 7.73 -19.51
CA LEU A 81 -10.37 7.74 -18.34
C LEU A 81 -9.49 8.16 -17.15
N PRO A 82 -9.37 9.47 -16.86
CA PRO A 82 -8.24 10.01 -16.10
C PRO A 82 -8.23 9.65 -14.61
N GLN A 83 -9.39 9.48 -13.97
CA GLN A 83 -9.48 9.05 -12.58
C GLN A 83 -10.76 8.27 -12.36
N THR A 84 -10.63 6.98 -12.03
CA THR A 84 -11.75 6.11 -11.68
C THR A 84 -11.40 5.36 -10.41
N LYS A 85 -12.32 5.39 -9.45
CA LYS A 85 -12.20 4.67 -8.19
C LYS A 85 -12.61 3.22 -8.40
N PHE A 86 -11.81 2.31 -7.88
CA PHE A 86 -12.05 0.88 -7.85
C PHE A 86 -12.05 0.39 -6.41
N ASP A 87 -12.83 -0.64 -6.14
CA ASP A 87 -12.86 -1.30 -4.84
C ASP A 87 -11.60 -2.15 -4.62
N ILE A 88 -11.35 -2.58 -3.39
CA ILE A 88 -10.26 -3.51 -3.09
C ILE A 88 -10.57 -4.85 -3.76
N GLY A 89 -9.62 -5.37 -4.54
CA GLY A 89 -9.80 -6.61 -5.28
C GLY A 89 -9.13 -6.61 -6.64
N SER A 90 -9.40 -7.66 -7.41
CA SER A 90 -8.90 -7.80 -8.78
C SER A 90 -9.89 -7.24 -9.79
N HIS A 91 -9.37 -6.56 -10.80
CA HIS A 91 -10.11 -5.93 -11.89
C HIS A 91 -9.62 -6.44 -13.24
N ALA A 92 -10.53 -6.54 -14.20
CA ALA A 92 -10.24 -7.01 -15.55
C ALA A 92 -10.91 -6.09 -16.56
N ILE A 93 -10.16 -5.10 -17.04
CA ILE A 93 -10.73 -4.04 -17.88
C ILE A 93 -10.76 -4.47 -19.35
N THR A 94 -11.88 -4.25 -20.00
CA THR A 94 -12.02 -4.37 -21.46
C THR A 94 -12.59 -3.09 -22.05
N ALA A 95 -12.21 -2.81 -23.30
CA ALA A 95 -12.68 -1.68 -24.09
C ALA A 95 -13.43 -2.21 -25.31
N HIS A 96 -14.71 -1.87 -25.47
CA HIS A 96 -15.57 -2.32 -26.55
C HIS A 96 -15.97 -1.17 -27.47
N SER A 97 -15.69 -1.28 -28.78
CA SER A 97 -16.06 -0.24 -29.75
C SER A 97 -17.54 -0.37 -30.16
N THR A 98 -18.37 0.61 -29.81
CA THR A 98 -19.84 0.52 -29.98
C THR A 98 -20.39 1.13 -31.27
N ASN A 99 -19.73 2.15 -31.81
CA ASN A 99 -20.10 2.79 -33.09
C ASN A 99 -18.97 2.71 -34.14
N GLY A 100 -17.98 1.85 -33.89
CA GLY A 100 -16.83 1.62 -34.76
C GLY A 100 -16.79 0.17 -35.25
N THR A 101 -15.77 -0.57 -34.82
CA THR A 101 -15.49 -1.92 -35.34
C THR A 101 -16.31 -3.03 -34.68
N GLY A 102 -16.99 -2.77 -33.57
CA GLY A 102 -17.65 -3.81 -32.76
C GLY A 102 -16.66 -4.72 -32.01
N LEU A 103 -15.35 -4.46 -32.10
CA LEU A 103 -14.33 -5.29 -31.48
C LEU A 103 -14.10 -4.90 -30.02
N THR A 104 -13.74 -5.89 -29.20
CA THR A 104 -13.35 -5.72 -27.80
C THR A 104 -11.86 -5.92 -27.63
N SER A 105 -11.19 -5.10 -26.84
CA SER A 105 -9.76 -5.25 -26.54
C SER A 105 -9.44 -6.55 -25.79
N PRO A 106 -8.18 -7.01 -25.79
CA PRO A 106 -7.70 -7.94 -24.76
C PRO A 106 -7.94 -7.37 -23.36
N GLU A 107 -8.06 -8.24 -22.37
CA GLU A 107 -8.21 -7.84 -20.98
C GLU A 107 -6.93 -7.18 -20.43
N ARG A 108 -7.12 -6.09 -19.70
CA ARG A 108 -6.08 -5.47 -18.88
C ARG A 108 -6.39 -5.71 -17.41
N ARG A 109 -5.60 -6.57 -16.75
CA ARG A 109 -5.80 -6.94 -15.34
C ARG A 109 -4.94 -6.09 -14.41
N PHE A 110 -5.48 -5.76 -13.24
CA PHE A 110 -4.74 -5.21 -12.11
C PHE A 110 -5.47 -5.48 -10.78
N THR A 111 -4.78 -5.29 -9.66
CA THR A 111 -5.35 -5.48 -8.32
C THR A 111 -5.19 -4.23 -7.46
N ILE A 112 -6.27 -3.81 -6.79
CA ILE A 112 -6.23 -2.82 -5.72
C ILE A 112 -6.05 -3.56 -4.39
N ASN A 113 -4.90 -3.37 -3.75
CA ASN A 113 -4.58 -3.94 -2.44
C ASN A 113 -5.05 -3.01 -1.32
N ALA A 114 -5.41 -3.59 -0.17
CA ALA A 114 -5.79 -2.83 1.00
C ALA A 114 -4.59 -2.07 1.58
N ALA A 115 -4.72 -0.75 1.72
CA ALA A 115 -3.77 0.08 2.47
C ALA A 115 -3.88 -0.16 3.99
N LEU A 116 -2.78 0.08 4.72
CA LEU A 116 -2.75 -0.02 6.17
C LEU A 116 -3.74 0.96 6.81
N THR A 117 -4.69 0.43 7.57
CA THR A 117 -5.66 1.21 8.35
C THR A 117 -5.31 1.26 9.84
N ARG A 118 -4.74 0.18 10.37
CA ARG A 118 -4.24 0.09 11.75
C ARG A 118 -3.27 -1.07 11.88
N ASP A 119 -2.13 -0.83 12.51
CA ASP A 119 -1.26 -1.85 13.07
C ASP A 119 -1.28 -1.69 14.59
N PHE A 120 -1.62 -2.75 15.33
CA PHE A 120 -1.74 -2.68 16.79
C PHE A 120 -1.09 -3.90 17.43
N THR A 121 -0.29 -3.68 18.47
CA THR A 121 0.42 -4.71 19.21
C THR A 121 0.30 -4.42 20.71
N ASN A 122 -0.48 -5.24 21.40
CA ASN A 122 -0.60 -5.28 22.87
C ASN A 122 0.03 -6.54 23.47
N PHE A 123 0.81 -7.28 22.67
CA PHE A 123 1.51 -8.51 23.06
C PHE A 123 0.63 -9.66 23.61
N ASP A 124 -0.69 -9.56 23.50
CA ASP A 124 -1.62 -10.59 23.96
C ASP A 124 -1.30 -11.94 23.34
N ASN A 125 -1.47 -12.99 24.15
CA ASN A 125 -1.18 -14.38 23.75
C ASN A 125 0.26 -14.57 23.26
N GLN A 126 1.20 -13.80 23.82
CA GLN A 126 2.61 -13.79 23.43
C GLN A 126 2.86 -13.36 21.98
N ASN A 127 1.92 -12.61 21.39
CA ASN A 127 1.99 -12.24 19.98
C ASN A 127 2.79 -10.94 19.77
N TRP A 128 3.96 -11.07 19.17
CA TRP A 128 4.81 -9.93 18.80
C TRP A 128 4.29 -9.14 17.59
N ASN A 129 3.26 -9.63 16.88
CA ASN A 129 2.70 -9.00 15.69
C ASN A 129 3.80 -8.60 14.68
N GLY A 130 4.79 -9.46 14.47
CA GLY A 130 5.90 -9.21 13.54
C GLY A 130 6.99 -8.25 14.01
N TRP A 131 6.90 -7.71 15.24
CA TRP A 131 8.05 -7.04 15.87
C TRP A 131 9.15 -8.05 16.19
N THR A 132 10.39 -7.64 16.02
CA THR A 132 11.57 -8.47 16.27
C THR A 132 12.57 -7.72 17.17
N PRO A 133 13.33 -8.42 18.03
CA PRO A 133 14.41 -7.81 18.79
C PRO A 133 15.45 -7.14 17.89
N GLY A 134 15.96 -5.99 18.32
CA GLY A 134 17.07 -5.29 17.69
C GLY A 134 18.40 -5.48 18.44
N ALA A 135 19.48 -4.92 17.88
CA ALA A 135 20.83 -5.09 18.44
C ALA A 135 21.04 -4.39 19.80
N GLY A 136 20.14 -3.49 20.21
CA GLY A 136 20.14 -2.81 21.50
C GLY A 136 19.40 -3.58 22.60
N ALA A 137 18.82 -4.74 22.31
CA ALA A 137 18.23 -5.64 23.29
C ALA A 137 18.41 -7.11 22.82
N PRO A 138 19.62 -7.67 22.96
CA PRO A 138 19.92 -9.04 22.55
C PRO A 138 19.13 -10.09 23.36
N ALA A 139 19.23 -11.35 22.93
CA ALA A 139 18.52 -12.48 23.55
C ALA A 139 18.75 -12.52 25.08
N GLY A 140 17.65 -12.61 25.82
CA GLY A 140 17.63 -12.62 27.28
C GLY A 140 17.21 -11.28 27.92
N ASP A 141 17.27 -10.16 27.20
CA ASP A 141 16.86 -8.86 27.74
C ASP A 141 15.35 -8.63 27.62
N LEU A 142 14.75 -9.14 26.55
CA LEU A 142 13.34 -8.96 26.26
C LEU A 142 12.52 -10.16 26.74
N THR A 143 11.47 -9.89 27.51
CA THR A 143 10.55 -10.92 28.01
C THR A 143 9.11 -10.41 27.92
N LEU A 144 8.21 -11.22 27.37
CA LEU A 144 6.78 -10.96 27.48
C LEU A 144 6.28 -11.39 28.85
N ARG A 145 5.66 -10.46 29.58
CA ARG A 145 5.09 -10.71 30.90
C ARG A 145 3.59 -10.56 30.86
N ASN A 146 2.92 -11.37 31.66
CA ASN A 146 1.52 -11.23 31.95
C ASN A 146 1.36 -10.76 33.39
N ASP A 147 0.73 -9.61 33.57
CA ASP A 147 0.37 -9.07 34.88
C ASP A 147 -1.15 -8.93 34.94
N SER A 148 -1.80 -9.85 35.67
CA SER A 148 -3.26 -9.89 35.85
C SER A 148 -4.07 -9.86 34.53
N GLY A 149 -3.55 -10.51 33.49
CA GLY A 149 -4.17 -10.58 32.16
C GLY A 149 -3.61 -9.59 31.15
N ASN A 150 -2.87 -8.56 31.58
CA ASN A 150 -2.24 -7.61 30.67
C ASN A 150 -0.88 -8.12 30.21
N TRP A 151 -0.78 -8.51 28.94
CA TRP A 151 0.51 -8.84 28.34
C TRP A 151 1.29 -7.58 28.01
N ARG A 152 2.59 -7.57 28.30
CA ARG A 152 3.48 -6.45 27.99
C ARG A 152 4.89 -6.91 27.71
N LEU A 153 5.65 -6.10 26.98
CA LEU A 153 7.04 -6.37 26.69
C LEU A 153 7.94 -5.68 27.72
N ASN A 154 8.67 -6.47 28.51
CA ASN A 154 9.70 -5.98 29.41
C ASN A 154 11.07 -6.01 28.74
N ASN A 155 11.85 -4.96 28.97
CA ASN A 155 13.29 -4.96 28.75
C ASN A 155 14.02 -4.87 30.10
N TYR A 156 14.69 -5.96 30.49
CA TYR A 156 15.46 -6.08 31.72
C TYR A 156 16.94 -5.71 31.57
N THR A 157 17.41 -5.48 30.34
CA THR A 157 18.80 -5.08 30.04
C THR A 157 19.90 -5.88 30.74
N HIS A 158 19.66 -7.17 30.98
CA HIS A 158 20.57 -8.13 31.63
C HIS A 158 21.94 -8.21 30.96
N THR A 159 22.01 -8.08 29.64
CA THR A 159 23.27 -8.22 28.89
C THR A 159 24.17 -6.98 28.92
N HIS A 160 23.81 -5.94 29.69
CA HIS A 160 24.52 -4.65 29.77
C HIS A 160 24.53 -3.86 28.45
N ARG A 161 23.91 -4.40 27.38
CA ARG A 161 23.64 -3.70 26.12
C ARG A 161 22.28 -3.03 26.23
N SER A 162 22.27 -1.80 26.72
CA SER A 162 21.04 -1.03 27.01
C SER A 162 20.72 0.09 26.01
N SER A 163 21.52 0.24 24.95
CA SER A 163 21.35 1.30 23.94
C SER A 163 21.29 0.74 22.51
N GLY A 164 20.52 1.40 21.66
CA GLY A 164 20.31 1.02 20.26
C GLY A 164 18.87 0.65 19.96
N VAL A 165 18.66 -0.02 18.83
CA VAL A 165 17.35 -0.53 18.41
C VAL A 165 16.93 -1.67 19.33
N ILE A 166 15.81 -1.50 20.03
CA ILE A 166 15.28 -2.44 21.01
C ILE A 166 14.38 -3.46 20.33
N ILE A 167 13.41 -2.95 19.57
CA ILE A 167 12.56 -3.74 18.70
C ILE A 167 12.38 -3.00 17.38
N GLN A 168 12.16 -3.76 16.32
CA GLN A 168 11.96 -3.24 14.97
C GLN A 168 10.92 -4.06 14.21
N LYS A 169 10.23 -3.39 13.27
CA LYS A 169 9.25 -4.01 12.37
C LYS A 169 9.26 -3.30 11.03
N THR A 170 9.29 -4.06 9.94
CA THR A 170 8.99 -3.53 8.61
C THR A 170 7.48 -3.48 8.44
N LEU A 171 6.89 -2.28 8.47
CA LEU A 171 5.50 -2.10 8.08
C LEU A 171 5.35 -2.18 6.57
N THR A 172 4.23 -2.73 6.13
CA THR A 172 3.85 -2.85 4.73
C THR A 172 2.51 -2.15 4.48
N ASN A 173 2.14 -2.02 3.20
CA ASN A 173 0.88 -1.42 2.76
C ASN A 173 0.70 0.04 3.18
N LEU A 174 1.79 0.77 3.40
CA LEU A 174 1.76 2.22 3.62
C LEU A 174 1.43 2.93 2.30
N LEU A 175 0.66 4.01 2.36
CA LEU A 175 0.44 4.87 1.20
C LEU A 175 1.55 5.93 1.16
N PRO A 176 2.39 5.97 0.10
CA PRO A 176 3.39 7.02 -0.02
C PRO A 176 2.76 8.41 0.05
N ASN A 177 3.46 9.36 0.67
CA ASN A 177 3.02 10.72 0.98
C ASN A 177 1.88 10.83 1.99
N ARG A 178 1.38 9.73 2.55
CA ARG A 178 0.40 9.75 3.64
C ARG A 178 1.12 9.83 4.99
N GLN A 179 0.59 10.65 5.89
CA GLN A 179 1.08 10.73 7.27
C GLN A 179 0.49 9.63 8.13
N TYR A 180 1.31 9.08 9.02
CA TYR A 180 0.94 8.08 10.01
C TYR A 180 1.43 8.53 11.39
N ARG A 181 0.68 8.16 12.43
CA ARG A 181 1.09 8.29 13.83
C ARG A 181 1.59 6.94 14.31
N PHE A 182 2.78 6.90 14.90
CA PHE A 182 3.26 5.77 15.68
C PHE A 182 3.24 6.16 17.16
N SER A 183 2.61 5.36 18.00
CA SER A 183 2.64 5.51 19.46
C SER A 183 2.86 4.20 20.17
N LEU A 184 3.27 4.29 21.43
CA LEU A 184 3.32 3.18 22.37
C LEU A 184 3.10 3.66 23.80
N LYS A 185 2.64 2.77 24.67
CA LYS A 185 2.67 2.95 26.12
C LYS A 185 4.01 2.47 26.65
N ILE A 186 4.59 3.24 27.56
CA ILE A 186 5.86 2.91 28.21
C ILE A 186 5.86 3.33 29.67
N ALA A 187 6.46 2.51 30.51
CA ALA A 187 6.65 2.78 31.93
C ALA A 187 8.04 2.31 32.38
N ARG A 188 8.59 2.96 33.39
CA ARG A 188 9.83 2.48 34.02
C ARG A 188 9.51 1.21 34.78
N TYR A 189 10.38 0.20 34.71
CA TYR A 189 10.14 -1.05 35.40
C TYR A 189 10.34 -0.92 36.92
N ASP A 190 11.44 -0.26 37.33
CA ASP A 190 11.72 0.10 38.72
C ASP A 190 12.60 1.36 38.82
N GLY A 191 12.83 1.85 40.04
CA GLY A 191 13.63 3.04 40.30
C GLY A 191 15.14 2.84 40.49
N ARG A 192 15.66 1.60 40.36
CA ARG A 192 17.02 1.25 40.79
C ARG A 192 18.09 1.61 39.76
N ASN A 193 17.79 1.35 38.50
CA ASN A 193 18.74 1.49 37.39
C ASN A 193 18.68 2.88 36.77
N ALA A 194 19.45 3.17 35.72
CA ALA A 194 19.42 4.50 35.10
C ALA A 194 18.02 4.84 34.53
N VAL A 195 17.70 6.14 34.45
CA VAL A 195 16.45 6.59 33.84
C VAL A 195 16.47 6.23 32.35
N PRO A 196 15.51 5.42 31.85
CA PRO A 196 15.43 5.11 30.43
C PRO A 196 15.14 6.37 29.60
N SER A 197 15.73 6.46 28.40
CA SER A 197 15.45 7.53 27.44
C SER A 197 15.19 6.91 26.09
N ILE A 198 13.92 6.97 25.65
CA ILE A 198 13.42 6.19 24.51
C ILE A 198 12.89 7.11 23.42
N SER A 199 13.23 6.80 22.18
CA SER A 199 12.60 7.41 20.99
C SER A 199 11.97 6.34 20.11
N ILE A 200 11.01 6.75 19.30
CA ILE A 200 10.51 5.96 18.18
C ILE A 200 11.04 6.55 16.86
N ARG A 201 11.33 5.66 15.91
CA ARG A 201 11.94 6.02 14.63
C ARG A 201 11.19 5.41 13.46
N ALA A 202 11.25 6.10 12.32
CA ALA A 202 10.82 5.59 11.03
C ALA A 202 11.94 5.80 10.00
N ALA A 203 12.28 4.75 9.25
CA ALA A 203 13.39 4.74 8.30
C ALA A 203 14.70 5.32 8.89
N GLY A 204 15.01 4.95 10.14
CA GLY A 204 16.20 5.42 10.86
C GLY A 204 16.14 6.87 11.37
N THR A 205 15.06 7.61 11.15
CA THR A 205 14.90 8.98 11.66
C THR A 205 14.02 9.00 12.90
N THR A 206 14.40 9.76 13.93
CA THR A 206 13.56 9.96 15.12
C THR A 206 12.31 10.76 14.78
N ILE A 207 11.15 10.20 15.13
CA ILE A 207 9.82 10.80 14.86
C ILE A 207 9.07 11.17 16.14
N GLY A 208 9.53 10.68 17.29
CA GLY A 208 9.01 11.00 18.61
C GLY A 208 10.04 10.70 19.70
N GLY A 209 10.09 11.54 20.73
CA GLY A 209 11.10 11.48 21.78
C GLY A 209 12.42 12.21 21.39
N PRO A 210 13.52 11.97 22.12
CA PRO A 210 13.64 11.04 23.24
C PRO A 210 12.80 11.47 24.45
N LEU A 211 12.12 10.51 25.08
CA LEU A 211 11.35 10.70 26.30
C LEU A 211 12.06 10.02 27.47
N SER A 212 12.35 10.82 28.51
CA SER A 212 12.87 10.31 29.77
C SER A 212 11.75 9.66 30.59
N ILE A 213 11.87 8.36 30.87
CA ILE A 213 10.84 7.58 31.57
C ILE A 213 11.15 7.56 33.07
N THR A 214 10.68 8.57 33.79
CA THR A 214 11.05 8.78 35.20
C THR A 214 10.16 8.02 36.19
N SER A 215 8.95 7.63 35.79
CA SER A 215 7.93 7.02 36.65
C SER A 215 7.59 5.58 36.24
N MET A 216 7.11 4.79 37.20
CA MET A 216 6.50 3.46 36.98
C MET A 216 5.05 3.54 36.49
N SER A 217 4.49 4.75 36.32
CA SER A 217 3.19 4.95 35.69
C SER A 217 3.34 4.99 34.17
N TRP A 218 2.40 4.34 33.47
CA TRP A 218 2.33 4.34 32.01
C TRP A 218 2.17 5.75 31.43
N VAL A 219 3.05 6.10 30.50
CA VAL A 219 2.95 7.30 29.67
C VAL A 219 2.89 6.91 28.19
N THR A 220 2.37 7.81 27.35
CA THR A 220 2.38 7.60 25.89
C THR A 220 3.59 8.29 25.27
N LEU A 221 4.40 7.55 24.53
CA LEU A 221 5.34 8.11 23.56
C LEU A 221 4.70 8.05 22.18
N ALA A 222 4.68 9.17 21.46
CA ALA A 222 4.09 9.25 20.12
C ALA A 222 4.87 10.18 19.21
N GLY A 223 4.68 9.99 17.91
CA GLY A 223 5.33 10.74 16.85
C GLY A 223 4.61 10.51 15.53
N THR A 224 4.87 11.37 14.55
CA THR A 224 4.29 11.23 13.21
C THR A 224 5.38 11.11 12.16
N PHE A 225 5.11 10.35 11.11
CA PHE A 225 5.97 10.25 9.94
C PHE A 225 5.14 10.25 8.67
N THR A 226 5.70 10.82 7.61
CA THR A 226 5.13 10.69 6.26
C THR A 226 5.76 9.49 5.59
N ALA A 227 4.93 8.58 5.09
CA ALA A 227 5.43 7.39 4.43
C ALA A 227 6.15 7.74 3.13
N SER A 228 7.42 7.37 3.00
CA SER A 228 8.20 7.59 1.76
C SER A 228 8.02 6.45 0.76
N ASN A 229 7.63 5.26 1.23
CA ASN A 229 7.46 4.05 0.44
C ASN A 229 6.28 3.24 0.98
N THR A 230 5.87 2.21 0.24
CA THR A 230 4.83 1.27 0.68
C THR A 230 5.28 0.35 1.81
N GLN A 231 6.59 0.32 2.07
CA GLN A 231 7.20 -0.38 3.19
C GLN A 231 8.20 0.53 3.90
N MET A 232 8.17 0.53 5.23
CA MET A 232 9.13 1.29 6.04
C MET A 232 9.49 0.53 7.31
N LEU A 233 10.76 0.61 7.69
CA LEU A 233 11.24 0.12 8.97
C LEU A 233 10.82 1.08 10.08
N LEU A 234 10.16 0.56 11.11
CA LEU A 234 9.90 1.25 12.36
C LEU A 234 10.73 0.65 13.48
N GLU A 235 11.18 1.48 14.40
CA GLU A 235 12.07 1.08 15.50
C GLU A 235 11.66 1.76 16.81
N VAL A 236 11.81 1.05 17.92
CA VAL A 236 11.92 1.62 19.26
C VAL A 236 13.40 1.65 19.62
N PHE A 237 13.92 2.80 20.03
CA PHE A 237 15.35 3.02 20.22
C PHE A 237 15.65 3.55 21.63
N SER A 238 16.62 2.94 22.31
CA SER A 238 17.12 3.40 23.62
C SER A 238 18.41 4.20 23.47
N HIS A 239 18.49 5.33 24.16
CA HIS A 239 19.64 6.25 24.14
C HIS A 239 20.62 6.06 25.30
N VAL A 240 20.35 5.11 26.21
CA VAL A 240 21.04 5.03 27.50
C VAL A 240 21.96 3.81 27.52
N ALA A 241 23.27 4.03 27.42
CA ALA A 241 24.30 3.00 27.52
C ALA A 241 24.96 3.06 28.91
N THR A 242 24.55 2.21 29.83
CA THR A 242 24.94 2.35 31.26
C THR A 242 25.70 1.18 31.81
N GLY A 243 25.64 0.00 31.19
CA GLY A 243 26.21 -1.21 31.75
C GLY A 243 25.63 -1.66 33.10
N GLY A 244 24.75 -0.88 33.74
CA GLY A 244 24.00 -1.22 34.95
C GLY A 244 22.49 -1.35 34.69
N GLY A 245 22.09 -1.33 33.42
CA GLY A 245 20.71 -1.42 32.98
C GLY A 245 19.92 -0.10 33.03
N ASN A 246 18.71 -0.14 32.49
CA ASN A 246 17.75 0.96 32.45
C ASN A 246 16.34 0.39 32.19
N ASP A 247 15.84 -0.44 33.10
CA ASP A 247 14.70 -1.32 32.79
C ASP A 247 13.37 -0.57 32.58
N TYR A 248 12.60 -1.01 31.59
CA TYR A 248 11.28 -0.48 31.27
C TYR A 248 10.37 -1.54 30.67
N GLU A 249 9.09 -1.22 30.64
CA GLU A 249 8.03 -2.01 30.05
C GLU A 249 7.36 -1.20 28.95
N MET A 250 6.96 -1.85 27.86
CA MET A 250 6.20 -1.23 26.77
C MET A 250 4.99 -2.07 26.39
N ASP A 251 3.96 -1.39 25.91
CA ASP A 251 2.67 -1.98 25.53
C ASP A 251 1.95 -1.09 24.51
N ASP A 252 0.82 -1.53 23.98
CA ASP A 252 -0.08 -0.76 23.11
C ASP A 252 0.65 -0.02 21.97
N LEU A 253 1.55 -0.70 21.26
CA LEU A 253 2.17 -0.15 20.07
C LEU A 253 1.10 0.00 18.99
N GLU A 254 0.92 1.20 18.48
CA GLU A 254 -0.12 1.52 17.51
C GLU A 254 0.43 2.37 16.38
N ILE A 255 0.15 1.96 15.14
CA ILE A 255 0.38 2.74 13.94
C ILE A 255 -0.95 2.92 13.20
N VAL A 256 -1.35 4.17 13.01
CA VAL A 256 -2.58 4.54 12.31
C VAL A 256 -2.33 5.70 11.36
N PRO A 257 -3.05 5.79 10.23
CA PRO A 257 -3.05 7.01 9.43
C PRO A 257 -3.53 8.21 10.24
N VAL A 258 -2.99 9.40 9.93
CA VAL A 258 -3.46 10.69 10.44
C VAL A 258 -4.46 11.31 9.45
#